data_AF-A0A2H9LDP6-F1
#
_entry.id   AF-A0A2H9LDP6-F1
#
_cell.length_a   1.000
_cell.length_b   1.000
_cell.length_c   1.000
_cell.angle_alpha   90.00
_cell.angle_beta   90.00
_cell.angle_gamma   90.00
#
_symmetry.space_group_name_H-M   'P 1'
#
loop_
_entity.id
_entity.type
_entity.pdbx_description
1 polymer ?
#
loop_
_entity_poly.entity_id
_entity_poly.type
_entity_poly.pdbx_seq_one_letter_code
_entity_poly.pdbx_strand_id
1 'polypeptide(L)'
;MFLEFAYNMLNLNFSWLFELVMYNLHYLFGFVLLTYYFTEGKNTLRGFIVLIFEIWAVLGWIDIFGWIGLVGGFLALNYIVKVALLTFIMDDPKLAPKLYWVNEISAFTVLALYNFYAMGYI
;
A
#
# COMPACT_ATOMS: atom_id res chain seq x y z
N MET A 1 -1.63 17.31 -8.55
CA MET A 1 -2.57 16.17 -8.35
C MET A 1 -3.94 16.59 -7.81
N PHE A 2 -4.10 17.08 -6.56
CA PHE A 2 -5.46 17.42 -6.04
C PHE A 2 -6.16 18.57 -6.78
N LEU A 3 -5.45 19.68 -7.05
CA LEU A 3 -6.04 20.82 -7.78
C LEU A 3 -6.44 20.45 -9.21
N GLU A 4 -5.67 19.59 -9.85
CA GLU A 4 -5.96 19.06 -11.19
C GLU A 4 -7.17 18.12 -11.18
N PHE A 5 -7.27 17.24 -10.17
CA PHE A 5 -8.46 16.42 -9.94
C PHE A 5 -9.69 17.30 -9.73
N ALA A 6 -9.61 18.28 -8.84
CA ALA A 6 -10.72 19.20 -8.55
C ALA A 6 -11.11 20.02 -9.79
N TYR A 7 -10.13 20.50 -10.56
CA TYR A 7 -10.36 21.21 -11.82
C TYR A 7 -11.09 20.34 -12.86
N ASN A 8 -10.66 19.10 -13.07
CA ASN A 8 -11.29 18.20 -14.02
C ASN A 8 -12.70 17.76 -13.57
N MET A 9 -12.91 17.59 -12.26
CA MET A 9 -14.22 17.29 -11.68
C MET A 9 -15.20 18.47 -11.84
N LEU A 10 -14.76 19.69 -11.51
CA LEU A 10 -15.60 20.89 -11.60
C LEU A 10 -15.97 21.23 -13.05
N ASN A 11 -15.07 20.94 -14.01
CA ASN A 11 -15.34 21.11 -15.44
C ASN A 11 -16.04 19.91 -16.09
N LEU A 12 -16.39 18.87 -15.32
CA LEU A 12 -16.99 17.63 -15.82
C LEU A 12 -16.26 17.07 -17.05
N ASN A 13 -14.93 17.03 -17.01
CA ASN A 13 -14.11 16.54 -18.12
C ASN A 13 -14.26 15.01 -18.24
N PHE A 14 -15.27 14.57 -18.99
CA PHE A 14 -15.61 13.15 -19.13
C PHE A 14 -14.52 12.32 -19.80
N SER A 15 -13.73 12.89 -20.71
CA SER A 15 -12.61 12.18 -21.34
C SER A 15 -11.56 11.80 -20.30
N TRP A 16 -11.16 12.78 -19.48
CA TRP A 16 -10.20 12.56 -18.41
C TRP A 16 -10.74 11.61 -17.34
N LEU A 17 -12.02 11.73 -16.95
CA LEU A 17 -12.65 10.82 -16.00
C LEU A 17 -12.68 9.38 -16.52
N PHE A 18 -13.00 9.20 -17.80
CA PHE A 18 -12.99 7.89 -18.43
C PHE A 18 -11.59 7.28 -18.45
N GLU A 19 -10.58 8.06 -18.86
CA GLU A 19 -9.18 7.64 -18.83
C GLU A 19 -8.73 7.27 -17.41
N LEU A 20 -9.04 8.11 -16.42
CA LEU A 20 -8.72 7.85 -15.02
C LEU A 20 -9.28 6.50 -14.56
N VAL A 21 -10.55 6.21 -14.86
CA VAL A 21 -11.18 4.93 -14.51
C VAL A 21 -10.51 3.79 -15.27
N MET A 22 -10.32 3.92 -16.58
CA MET A 22 -9.79 2.85 -17.41
C MET A 22 -8.34 2.49 -17.06
N TYR A 23 -7.49 3.48 -16.78
CA TYR A 23 -6.09 3.24 -16.38
C TYR A 23 -5.97 2.64 -14.97
N ASN A 24 -6.96 2.87 -14.10
CA ASN A 24 -6.92 2.44 -12.69
C ASN A 24 -7.92 1.32 -12.36
N LEU A 25 -8.54 0.68 -13.37
CA LEU A 25 -9.52 -0.41 -13.20
C LEU A 25 -8.97 -1.55 -12.33
N HIS A 26 -7.70 -1.91 -12.52
CA HIS A 26 -7.06 -2.98 -11.75
C HIS A 26 -6.93 -2.62 -10.26
N TYR A 27 -6.62 -1.36 -9.92
CA TYR A 27 -6.63 -0.88 -8.54
C TYR A 27 -8.05 -0.86 -7.95
N LEU A 28 -9.05 -0.45 -8.75
CA LEU A 28 -10.44 -0.46 -8.31
C LEU A 28 -10.88 -1.87 -7.91
N PHE A 29 -10.63 -2.88 -8.75
CA PHE A 29 -10.94 -4.26 -8.41
C PHE A 29 -10.09 -4.79 -7.24
N GLY A 30 -8.80 -4.48 -7.20
CA GLY A 30 -7.90 -4.88 -6.12
C GLY A 30 -8.34 -4.35 -4.76
N PHE A 31 -8.70 -3.07 -4.68
CA PHE A 31 -9.15 -2.44 -3.45
C PHE A 31 -10.54 -2.91 -3.01
N VAL A 32 -11.46 -3.16 -3.96
CA VAL A 32 -12.77 -3.78 -3.65
C VAL A 32 -12.57 -5.20 -3.10
N LEU A 33 -11.69 -5.99 -3.71
CA LEU A 33 -11.38 -7.36 -3.24
C LEU A 33 -10.75 -7.32 -1.83
N LEU A 34 -9.78 -6.44 -1.61
CA LEU A 34 -9.09 -6.27 -0.34
C LEU A 34 -10.07 -5.88 0.78
N THR A 35 -10.95 -4.92 0.49
CA THR A 35 -11.95 -4.46 1.47
C THR A 35 -13.01 -5.52 1.70
N TYR A 36 -13.45 -6.24 0.67
CA TYR A 36 -14.36 -7.38 0.81
C TYR A 36 -13.77 -8.45 1.73
N TYR A 37 -12.48 -8.75 1.58
CA TYR A 37 -11.77 -9.71 2.42
C TYR A 37 -11.75 -9.25 3.89
N PHE A 38 -11.36 -8.01 4.18
CA PHE A 38 -11.27 -7.51 5.56
C PHE A 38 -12.61 -7.28 6.23
N THR A 39 -13.65 -6.96 5.46
CA THR A 39 -14.98 -6.73 6.01
C THR A 39 -15.88 -7.96 5.93
N GLU A 40 -15.36 -9.10 5.49
CA GLU A 40 -16.11 -10.34 5.25
C GLU A 40 -17.37 -10.11 4.39
N GLY A 41 -17.27 -9.22 3.41
CA GLY A 41 -18.37 -8.81 2.54
C GLY A 41 -19.40 -7.86 3.17
N LYS A 42 -19.30 -7.53 4.46
CA LYS A 42 -20.19 -6.56 5.12
C LYS A 42 -19.68 -5.15 4.86
N ASN A 43 -20.55 -4.21 4.49
CA ASN A 43 -20.18 -2.80 4.32
C ASN A 43 -18.96 -2.57 3.39
N THR A 44 -18.72 -3.45 2.41
CA THR A 44 -17.54 -3.39 1.51
C THR A 44 -17.39 -2.03 0.84
N LEU A 45 -18.49 -1.43 0.39
CA LEU A 45 -18.48 -0.10 -0.23
C LEU A 45 -17.96 0.98 0.75
N ARG A 46 -18.35 0.92 2.03
CA ARG A 46 -17.85 1.83 3.06
C ARG A 46 -16.37 1.60 3.31
N GLY A 47 -15.93 0.34 3.38
CA GLY A 47 -14.51 -0.02 3.50
C GLY A 47 -13.69 0.49 2.32
N PHE A 48 -14.19 0.36 1.10
CA PHE A 48 -13.59 0.88 -0.12
C PHE A 48 -13.42 2.40 -0.10
N ILE A 49 -14.46 3.13 0.28
CA ILE A 49 -14.37 4.60 0.39
C ILE A 49 -13.32 5.00 1.43
N VAL A 50 -13.33 4.37 2.61
CA VAL A 50 -12.34 4.63 3.67
C VAL A 50 -10.92 4.33 3.18
N LEU A 51 -10.71 3.19 2.52
CA LEU A 51 -9.41 2.80 2.00
C LEU A 51 -8.89 3.80 0.96
N ILE A 52 -9.74 4.30 0.05
CA ILE A 52 -9.35 5.33 -0.92
C ILE A 52 -8.89 6.60 -0.22
N PHE A 53 -9.67 7.10 0.74
CA PHE A 53 -9.30 8.29 1.49
C PHE A 53 -8.01 8.10 2.30
N GLU A 54 -7.83 6.92 2.90
CA GLU A 54 -6.63 6.58 3.64
C GLU A 54 -5.40 6.57 2.73
N ILE A 55 -5.46 5.87 1.59
CA ILE A 55 -4.34 5.83 0.62
C ILE A 55 -4.02 7.23 0.14
N TRP A 56 -5.04 8.03 -0.19
CA TRP A 56 -4.85 9.40 -0.63
C TRP A 56 -4.20 10.28 0.44
N ALA A 57 -4.66 10.16 1.70
CA ALA A 57 -4.06 10.87 2.83
C ALA A 57 -2.61 10.45 3.05
N VAL A 58 -2.32 9.14 3.06
CA VAL A 58 -0.97 8.62 3.24
C VAL A 58 -0.02 9.10 2.13
N LEU A 59 -0.45 9.04 0.87
CA LEU A 59 0.35 9.53 -0.26
C LEU A 59 0.60 11.04 -0.15
N GLY A 60 -0.39 11.83 0.25
CA GLY A 60 -0.22 13.27 0.48
C GLY A 60 0.69 13.61 1.67
N TRP A 61 0.83 12.70 2.64
CA TRP A 61 1.71 12.88 3.80
C TRP A 61 3.17 12.55 3.49
N ILE A 62 3.44 11.65 2.54
CA ILE A 62 4.83 11.33 2.14
C ILE A 62 5.58 12.59 1.69
N ASP A 63 4.92 13.50 0.96
CA ASP A 63 5.50 14.78 0.52
C ASP A 63 5.83 15.73 1.68
N ILE A 64 5.10 15.61 2.80
CA ILE A 64 5.26 16.46 3.99
C ILE A 64 6.33 15.89 4.94
N PHE A 65 6.32 14.58 5.16
CA PHE A 65 7.20 13.91 6.12
C PHE A 65 8.58 13.60 5.54
N GLY A 66 8.74 13.60 4.21
CA GLY A 66 10.02 13.41 3.53
C GLY A 66 10.76 12.18 4.05
N TRP A 67 12.01 12.37 4.50
CA TRP A 67 12.86 11.29 5.01
C TRP A 67 12.29 10.56 6.23
N ILE A 68 11.52 11.24 7.08
CA ILE A 68 10.90 10.62 8.27
C ILE A 68 9.80 9.65 7.85
N GLY A 69 8.99 10.04 6.85
CA GLY A 69 7.97 9.16 6.28
C GLY A 69 8.60 7.95 5.61
N LEU A 70 9.71 8.17 4.88
CA LEU A 70 10.45 7.13 4.19
C LEU A 70 11.06 6.11 5.20
N VAL A 71 11.83 6.58 6.17
CA VAL A 71 12.44 5.68 7.16
C VAL A 71 11.39 5.03 8.05
N GLY A 72 10.37 5.79 8.48
CA GLY A 72 9.28 5.28 9.32
C GLY A 72 8.45 4.21 8.62
N GLY A 73 8.08 4.43 7.36
CA GLY A 73 7.34 3.46 6.57
C GLY A 73 8.15 2.19 6.28
N PHE A 74 9.43 2.33 5.96
CA PHE A 74 10.34 1.18 5.82
C PHE A 74 10.39 0.35 7.12
N LEU A 75 10.61 1.00 8.26
CA LEU A 75 10.69 0.33 9.56
C LEU A 75 9.36 -0.36 9.92
N ALA A 76 8.23 0.29 9.66
CA ALA A 76 6.91 -0.28 9.90
C ALA A 76 6.65 -1.53 9.04
N LEU A 77 6.94 -1.47 7.73
CA LEU A 77 6.80 -2.63 6.85
C LEU A 77 7.75 -3.77 7.24
N ASN A 78 9.01 -3.46 7.54
CA ASN A 78 9.98 -4.44 8.00
C ASN A 78 9.52 -5.11 9.31
N TYR A 79 8.94 -4.33 10.23
CA TYR A 79 8.35 -4.86 11.45
C TYR A 79 7.18 -5.82 11.18
N ILE A 80 6.24 -5.45 10.30
CA ILE A 80 5.11 -6.32 9.92
C ILE A 80 5.62 -7.64 9.32
N VAL A 81 6.60 -7.58 8.42
CA VAL A 81 7.21 -8.77 7.81
C VAL A 81 7.86 -9.65 8.87
N LYS A 82 8.58 -9.07 9.84
CA LYS A 82 9.16 -9.83 10.96
C LYS A 82 8.10 -10.52 11.81
N VAL A 83 7.01 -9.84 12.13
CA VAL A 83 5.90 -10.45 12.87
C VAL A 83 5.32 -11.62 12.08
N ALA A 84 5.08 -11.45 10.77
CA ALA A 84 4.57 -12.52 9.91
C ALA A 84 5.52 -13.73 9.84
N LEU A 85 6.83 -13.48 9.70
CA LEU A 85 7.85 -14.54 9.69
C LEU A 85 7.90 -15.30 11.02
N LEU A 86 7.80 -14.59 12.15
CA LEU A 86 7.78 -15.22 13.48
C LEU A 86 6.53 -16.08 13.65
N THR A 87 5.35 -15.59 13.26
CA THR A 87 4.11 -16.38 13.28
C THR A 87 4.26 -17.64 12.43
N PHE A 88 4.83 -17.54 11.23
CA PHE A 88 5.04 -18.70 10.36
C PHE A 88 6.02 -19.73 10.96
N ILE A 89 7.06 -19.28 11.66
CA ILE A 89 8.04 -20.17 12.30
C ILE A 89 7.47 -20.85 13.55
N MET A 90 6.53 -20.21 14.24
CA MET A 90 5.81 -20.86 15.34
C MET A 90 5.03 -22.09 14.84
N ASP A 91 4.54 -22.06 13.59
CA ASP A 91 3.84 -23.18 12.98
C ASP A 91 4.77 -24.28 12.44
N ASP A 92 6.00 -23.93 11.99
CA ASP A 92 7.02 -24.90 11.58
C ASP A 92 8.40 -24.63 12.25
N PRO A 93 8.69 -25.29 13.39
CA PRO A 93 9.93 -25.11 14.14
C PRO A 93 11.20 -25.47 13.36
N LYS A 94 11.10 -26.26 12.27
CA LYS A 94 12.27 -26.66 11.47
C LYS A 94 12.90 -25.48 10.71
N LEU A 95 12.16 -24.39 10.57
CA LEU A 95 12.61 -23.18 9.89
C LEU A 95 13.39 -22.23 10.82
N ALA A 96 13.34 -22.42 12.14
CA ALA A 96 14.01 -21.58 13.12
C ALA A 96 15.53 -21.39 12.87
N PRO A 97 16.32 -22.43 12.48
CA PRO A 97 17.75 -22.25 12.21
C PRO A 97 18.04 -21.36 10.99
N LYS A 98 17.08 -21.23 10.08
CA LYS A 98 17.20 -20.43 8.85
C LYS A 98 16.66 -19.01 9.03
N LEU A 99 16.04 -18.71 10.17
CA LEU A 99 15.35 -17.45 10.44
C LEU A 99 16.27 -16.23 10.26
N TYR A 100 17.53 -16.34 10.70
CA TYR A 100 18.51 -15.26 10.53
C TYR A 100 18.63 -14.82 9.07
N TRP A 101 18.88 -15.78 8.17
CA TRP A 101 19.05 -15.54 6.74
C TRP A 101 17.75 -15.05 6.09
N VAL A 102 16.61 -15.66 6.41
CA VAL A 102 15.32 -15.24 5.86
C VAL A 102 14.98 -13.81 6.28
N ASN A 103 15.28 -13.44 7.53
CA ASN A 103 15.06 -12.10 8.06
C ASN A 103 15.97 -11.05 7.41
N GLU A 104 17.26 -11.35 7.21
CA GLU A 104 18.18 -10.46 6.48
C GLU A 104 17.72 -10.25 5.03
N ILE A 105 17.44 -11.34 4.31
CA ILE A 105 16.96 -11.26 2.92
C ILE A 105 15.68 -10.43 2.86
N SER A 106 14.74 -10.70 3.76
CA SER A 106 13.47 -9.97 3.83
C SER A 106 13.68 -8.48 4.12
N ALA A 107 14.60 -8.11 5.00
CA ALA A 107 14.93 -6.71 5.27
C ALA A 107 15.50 -6.00 4.03
N PHE A 108 16.42 -6.65 3.29
CA PHE A 108 16.96 -6.12 2.04
C PHE A 108 15.91 -6.05 0.93
N THR A 109 15.03 -7.04 0.83
CA THR A 109 13.91 -7.03 -0.12
C THR A 109 12.95 -5.88 0.18
N VAL A 110 12.56 -5.70 1.45
CA VAL A 110 11.70 -4.58 1.87
C VAL A 110 12.40 -3.25 1.60
N LEU A 111 13.71 -3.14 1.86
CA LEU A 111 14.47 -1.92 1.58
C LEU A 111 14.49 -1.60 0.09
N ALA A 112 14.74 -2.60 -0.75
CA ALA A 112 14.78 -2.45 -2.20
C ALA A 112 13.40 -2.08 -2.78
N LEU A 113 12.35 -2.80 -2.38
CA LEU A 113 10.98 -2.50 -2.79
C LEU A 113 10.59 -1.09 -2.34
N TYR A 114 10.85 -0.75 -1.07
CA TYR A 114 10.44 0.54 -0.52
C TYR A 114 11.18 1.71 -1.17
N ASN A 115 12.48 1.58 -1.47
CA ASN A 115 13.20 2.61 -2.24
C ASN A 115 12.71 2.68 -3.69
N PHE A 116 12.38 1.55 -4.32
CA PHE A 116 11.83 1.52 -5.68
C PHE A 116 10.50 2.28 -5.76
N TYR A 117 9.60 2.08 -4.78
CA TYR A 117 8.33 2.80 -4.70
C TYR A 117 8.50 4.26 -4.26
N ALA A 118 9.38 4.54 -3.29
CA ALA A 118 9.56 5.90 -2.75
C ALA A 118 10.32 6.84 -3.70
N MET A 119 11.20 6.32 -4.57
CA MET A 119 11.92 7.12 -5.56
C MET A 119 11.14 7.35 -6.86
N GLY A 120 9.87 6.93 -6.95
CA GLY A 120 8.99 7.26 -8.07
C GLY A 120 9.37 6.62 -9.40
N TYR A 121 9.95 5.41 -9.39
CA TYR A 121 10.21 4.65 -10.61
C TYR A 121 8.95 4.00 -11.23
N ILE A 122 7.76 4.35 -10.73
CA ILE A 122 6.43 4.12 -11.31
C ILE A 122 5.58 5.36 -11.06
#